data_AF-A0A8C2F6E8-F1
#
_entry.id   AF-A0A8C2F6E8-F1
#
_cell.length_a   1.000
_cell.length_b   1.000
_cell.length_c   1.000
_cell.angle_alpha   90.00
_cell.angle_beta   90.00
_cell.angle_gamma   90.00
#
_symmetry.space_group_name_H-M   'P 1'
#
loop_
_entity.id
_entity.type
_entity.pdbx_description
1 polymer ?
#
loop_
_entity_poly.entity_id
_entity_poly.type
_entity_poly.pdbx_seq_one_letter_code
_entity_poly.pdbx_strand_id
1 'polypeptide(L)'
;MDGRLGYKNKTEFVNKHRDKLIKRVSSVLTIADGLRTKDMIPGEIYSKVHAVEPRQEKMRLLLDILDSGGTAVKAEFYRLLKENEPHLTDELESGPNSLQ
;
A
#
# COMPACT_ATOMS: atom_id res chain seq x y z
N MET A 1 25.07 -4.64 -8.30
CA MET A 1 23.72 -4.90 -8.84
C MET A 1 22.92 -5.64 -7.77
N ASP A 2 22.13 -4.94 -6.95
CA ASP A 2 21.32 -5.62 -5.90
C ASP A 2 20.05 -4.84 -5.50
N GLY A 3 19.45 -4.10 -6.43
CA GLY A 3 18.18 -3.40 -6.18
C GLY A 3 16.96 -4.23 -6.57
N ARG A 4 17.08 -5.08 -7.60
CA ARG A 4 15.92 -5.70 -8.28
C ARG A 4 15.16 -6.71 -7.43
N LEU A 5 15.84 -7.45 -6.57
CA LEU A 5 15.21 -8.47 -5.71
C LEU A 5 14.36 -7.82 -4.60
N GLY A 6 14.87 -6.75 -3.99
CA GLY A 6 14.14 -6.03 -2.95
C GLY A 6 12.83 -5.39 -3.44
N TYR A 7 12.80 -4.88 -4.68
CA TYR A 7 11.59 -4.32 -5.28
C TYR A 7 10.55 -5.39 -5.61
N LYS A 8 10.99 -6.52 -6.17
CA LYS A 8 10.11 -7.62 -6.57
C LYS A 8 9.31 -8.15 -5.37
N ASN A 9 9.98 -8.41 -4.26
CA ASN A 9 9.33 -8.93 -3.04
C ASN A 9 8.27 -7.97 -2.49
N LYS A 10 8.54 -6.66 -2.50
CA LYS A 10 7.58 -5.64 -2.05
C LYS A 10 6.34 -5.58 -2.96
N THR A 11 6.55 -5.63 -4.28
CA THR A 11 5.42 -5.64 -5.22
C THR A 11 4.58 -6.90 -5.14
N GLU A 12 5.22 -8.06 -4.96
CA GLU A 12 4.53 -9.33 -4.79
C GLU A 12 3.71 -9.36 -3.51
N PHE A 13 4.23 -8.80 -2.42
CA PHE A 13 3.46 -8.63 -1.17
C PHE A 13 2.16 -7.85 -1.41
N VAL A 14 2.25 -6.66 -2.03
CA VAL A 14 1.07 -5.80 -2.26
C VAL A 14 0.04 -6.52 -3.14
N ASN A 15 0.49 -7.19 -4.20
CA ASN A 15 -0.39 -7.93 -5.09
C ASN A 15 -1.04 -9.12 -4.38
N LYS A 16 -0.27 -9.90 -3.59
CA LYS A 16 -0.74 -11.09 -2.89
C LYS A 16 -1.74 -10.77 -1.78
N HIS A 17 -1.56 -9.65 -1.09
CA HIS A 17 -2.34 -9.30 0.10
C HIS A 17 -3.42 -8.25 -0.15
N ARG A 18 -3.69 -7.92 -1.42
CA ARG A 18 -4.61 -6.85 -1.85
C ARG A 18 -5.95 -6.85 -1.09
N ASP A 19 -6.64 -7.99 -1.03
CA ASP A 19 -7.93 -8.12 -0.33
C ASP A 19 -7.83 -7.84 1.17
N LYS A 20 -6.75 -8.29 1.81
CA LYS A 20 -6.52 -8.07 3.24
C LYS A 20 -6.19 -6.61 3.51
N LEU A 21 -5.42 -5.97 2.62
CA LEU A 21 -5.10 -4.55 2.70
C LEU A 21 -6.37 -3.69 2.59
N ILE A 22 -7.24 -3.97 1.62
CA ILE A 22 -8.53 -3.26 1.44
C ILE A 22 -9.38 -3.34 2.72
N LYS A 23 -9.43 -4.51 3.36
CA LYS A 23 -10.31 -4.74 4.51
C LYS A 23 -9.76 -4.16 5.82
N ARG A 24 -8.42 -4.13 5.99
CA ARG A 24 -7.80 -3.98 7.31
C ARG A 24 -6.98 -2.70 7.48
N VAL A 25 -6.50 -2.08 6.41
CA VAL A 25 -5.72 -0.84 6.52
C VAL A 25 -6.64 0.28 7.01
N SER A 26 -6.28 0.89 8.14
CA SER A 26 -6.94 2.08 8.68
C SER A 26 -6.29 3.37 8.19
N SER A 27 -4.96 3.36 8.02
CA SER A 27 -4.14 4.54 7.73
C SER A 27 -4.08 4.91 6.24
N VAL A 28 -5.18 4.70 5.50
CA VAL A 28 -5.22 4.88 4.03
C VAL A 28 -4.81 6.29 3.60
N LEU A 29 -5.36 7.32 4.27
CA LEU A 29 -5.06 8.72 3.95
C LEU A 29 -3.62 9.08 4.29
N THR A 30 -3.11 8.65 5.45
CA THR A 30 -1.71 8.87 5.85
C THR A 30 -0.73 8.26 4.85
N ILE A 31 -1.03 7.07 4.32
CA ILE A 31 -0.22 6.44 3.27
C ILE A 31 -0.32 7.23 1.96
N ALA A 32 -1.52 7.68 1.58
CA ALA A 32 -1.69 8.50 0.38
C ALA A 32 -0.96 9.85 0.49
N ASP A 33 -0.94 10.49 1.67
CA ASP A 33 -0.18 11.71 1.95
C ASP A 33 1.32 11.47 1.77
N GLY A 34 1.84 10.35 2.27
CA GLY A 34 3.24 9.97 2.11
C GLY A 34 3.65 9.81 0.64
N LEU A 35 2.79 9.19 -0.17
CA LEU A 35 2.99 9.06 -1.62
C LEU A 35 2.90 10.43 -2.32
N ARG A 36 1.95 11.28 -1.92
CA ARG A 36 1.76 12.61 -2.50
C ARG A 36 2.91 13.55 -2.20
N THR A 37 3.43 13.53 -0.98
CA THR A 37 4.58 14.34 -0.52
C THR A 37 5.85 14.00 -1.28
N LYS A 38 5.96 12.77 -1.80
CA LYS A 38 7.08 12.31 -2.64
C LYS A 38 6.80 12.45 -4.14
N ASP A 39 5.74 13.17 -4.52
CA ASP A 39 5.28 13.36 -5.90
C ASP A 39 5.07 12.05 -6.68
N MET A 40 4.77 10.94 -5.98
CA MET A 40 4.56 9.62 -6.59
C MET A 40 3.14 9.41 -7.08
N ILE A 41 2.19 10.23 -6.60
CA ILE A 41 0.82 10.27 -7.10
C ILE A 41 0.43 11.72 -7.43
N PRO A 42 -0.31 11.95 -8.54
CA PRO A 42 -0.83 13.28 -8.87
C PRO A 42 -1.80 13.81 -7.82
N GLY A 43 -1.89 15.14 -7.70
CA GLY A 43 -2.85 15.79 -6.80
C GLY A 43 -4.30 15.42 -7.07
N GLU A 44 -4.70 15.31 -8.35
CA GLU A 44 -6.06 14.88 -8.73
C GLU A 44 -6.39 13.48 -8.20
N ILE A 45 -5.41 12.57 -8.30
CA ILE A 45 -5.53 11.19 -7.85
C ILE A 45 -5.66 11.14 -6.32
N TYR A 46 -4.83 11.91 -5.62
CA TYR A 46 -4.92 12.08 -4.18
C TYR A 46 -6.30 12.62 -3.76
N SER A 47 -6.81 13.67 -4.41
CA SER A 47 -8.13 14.23 -4.09
C SER A 47 -9.26 13.22 -4.26
N LYS A 48 -9.20 12.35 -5.27
CA LYS A 48 -10.17 11.26 -5.44
C LYS A 48 -10.11 10.27 -4.27
N VAL A 49 -8.92 9.82 -3.87
CA VAL A 49 -8.75 8.94 -2.70
C VAL A 49 -9.24 9.62 -1.42
N HIS A 50 -8.98 10.92 -1.26
CA HIS A 50 -9.43 11.68 -0.10
C HIS A 50 -10.96 11.79 -0.03
N ALA A 51 -11.65 11.97 -1.16
CA ALA A 51 -13.09 12.20 -1.19
C ALA A 51 -13.94 10.92 -1.11
N VAL A 52 -13.43 9.78 -1.56
CA VAL A 52 -14.20 8.52 -1.63
C VAL A 52 -14.45 7.97 -0.22
N GLU A 53 -15.64 7.43 0.03
CA GLU A 53 -15.97 6.66 1.23
C GLU A 53 -16.69 5.37 0.83
N PRO A 54 -16.63 4.30 1.65
CA PRO A 54 -15.90 4.17 2.92
C PRO A 54 -14.39 3.93 2.73
N ARG A 55 -13.63 3.83 3.83
CA ARG A 55 -12.17 3.56 3.83
C ARG A 55 -11.72 2.41 2.90
N GLN A 56 -12.54 1.37 2.73
CA GLN A 56 -12.24 0.24 1.87
C GLN A 56 -12.22 0.65 0.40
N GLU A 57 -13.13 1.54 -0.02
CA GLU A 57 -13.15 2.10 -1.37
C GLU A 57 -11.94 3.01 -1.60
N LYS A 58 -11.55 3.83 -0.60
CA LYS A 58 -10.30 4.61 -0.67
C LYS A 58 -9.09 3.70 -0.91
N MET A 59 -9.01 2.61 -0.17
CA MET A 59 -7.89 1.68 -0.25
C MET A 59 -7.88 0.92 -1.58
N ARG A 60 -9.06 0.52 -2.09
CA ARG A 60 -9.18 -0.11 -3.40
C ARG A 60 -8.68 0.83 -4.50
N LEU A 61 -9.18 2.07 -4.52
CA LEU A 61 -8.76 3.07 -5.48
C LEU A 61 -7.25 3.30 -5.41
N LEU A 62 -6.70 3.44 -4.19
CA LEU A 62 -5.26 3.59 -4.00
C LEU A 62 -4.47 2.44 -4.63
N LEU A 63 -4.87 1.19 -4.40
CA LEU A 63 -4.20 0.01 -4.97
C LEU A 63 -4.27 -0.02 -6.50
N ASP A 64 -5.39 0.41 -7.09
CA ASP A 64 -5.54 0.49 -8.55
C ASP A 64 -4.59 1.53 -9.15
N ILE A 65 -4.38 2.65 -8.47
CA ILE A 65 -3.36 3.65 -8.84
C ILE A 65 -1.96 3.03 -8.79
N LEU A 66 -1.65 2.23 -7.75
CA LEU A 66 -0.35 1.59 -7.62
C LEU A 66 -0.03 0.64 -8.79
N ASP A 67 -1.03 -0.01 -9.39
CA ASP A 67 -0.83 -0.85 -10.58
C ASP A 67 -0.33 -0.04 -11.77
N SER A 68 -0.86 1.17 -11.96
CA SER A 68 -0.44 2.08 -13.02
C SER A 68 0.87 2.82 -12.72
N GLY A 69 1.20 3.05 -11.44
CA GLY A 69 2.39 3.78 -11.00
C GLY A 69 3.70 2.97 -11.03
N GLY A 70 3.61 1.66 -11.28
CA GLY A 70 4.78 0.78 -11.42
C GLY A 70 5.47 0.40 -10.11
N THR A 71 6.59 -0.30 -10.24
CA THR A 71 7.29 -0.99 -9.14
C THR A 71 7.76 -0.05 -8.03
N ALA A 72 8.21 1.16 -8.37
CA ALA A 72 8.72 2.13 -7.40
C ALA A 72 7.60 2.62 -6.45
N VAL A 73 6.43 2.96 -7.00
CA VAL A 73 5.29 3.45 -6.22
C VAL A 73 4.74 2.35 -5.31
N LYS A 74 4.66 1.10 -5.80
CA LYS A 74 4.28 -0.05 -4.96
C LYS A 74 5.27 -0.33 -3.83
N ALA A 75 6.57 -0.20 -4.10
CA ALA A 75 7.59 -0.42 -3.08
C ALA A 75 7.58 0.67 -2.01
N GLU A 76 7.29 1.91 -2.40
CA GLU A 76 7.09 3.01 -1.46
C GLU A 76 5.80 2.85 -0.65
N PHE A 77 4.71 2.45 -1.28
CA PHE A 77 3.48 2.09 -0.58
C PHE A 77 3.74 1.02 0.49
N TYR A 78 4.46 -0.05 0.16
CA TYR A 78 4.81 -1.10 1.13
C TYR A 78 5.67 -0.54 2.28
N ARG A 79 6.62 0.36 1.99
CA ARG A 79 7.43 1.03 3.01
C ARG A 79 6.56 1.83 3.98
N LEU A 80 5.65 2.65 3.45
CA LEU A 80 4.70 3.46 4.24
C LEU A 80 3.71 2.58 5.02
N LEU A 81 3.28 1.46 4.44
CA LEU A 81 2.44 0.49 5.12
C LEU A 81 3.16 -0.10 6.34
N LYS A 82 4.44 -0.47 6.19
CA LYS A 82 5.24 -0.99 7.31
C LYS A 82 5.46 0.05 8.41
N GLU A 83 5.55 1.33 8.06
CA GLU A 83 5.69 2.42 9.02
C GLU A 83 4.40 2.71 9.79
N ASN A 84 3.26 2.71 9.11
CA ASN A 84 1.97 3.10 9.71
C ASN A 84 1.18 1.93 10.29
N GLU A 85 1.37 0.73 9.75
CA GLU A 85 0.63 -0.48 10.10
C GLU A 85 1.60 -1.68 10.25
N PRO A 86 2.64 -1.60 11.13
CA PRO A 86 3.66 -2.63 11.26
C PRO A 86 3.07 -3.99 11.64
N HIS A 87 2.14 -4.01 12.61
CA HIS A 87 1.50 -5.25 13.05
C HIS A 87 0.75 -5.98 11.92
N LEU A 88 0.02 -5.23 11.08
CA LEU A 88 -0.66 -5.81 9.91
C LEU A 88 0.37 -6.33 8.91
N THR A 89 1.44 -5.58 8.66
CA THR A 89 2.48 -5.96 7.71
C THR A 89 3.18 -7.25 8.16
N ASP A 90 3.60 -7.32 9.42
CA ASP A 90 4.29 -8.47 10.00
C ASP A 90 3.41 -9.73 10.01
N GLU A 91 2.10 -9.59 10.31
CA GLU A 91 1.14 -10.71 10.23
C GLU A 91 0.99 -11.23 8.80
N LEU A 92 0.92 -10.32 7.82
CA LEU A 92 0.78 -10.70 6.41
C LEU A 92 2.06 -11.34 5.86
N GLU A 93 3.23 -10.91 6.33
CA GLU A 93 4.54 -11.49 5.99
C GLU A 93 4.73 -12.89 6.61
N SER A 94 4.33 -13.06 7.87
CA SER A 94 4.52 -14.31 8.63
C SER A 94 3.58 -15.44 8.18
N GLY A 95 2.57 -15.11 7.37
CA GLY A 95 1.59 -16.07 6.87
C GLY A 95 0.50 -16.40 7.90
N PRO A 96 -0.51 -17.21 7.53
CA PRO A 96 -1.71 -17.45 8.35
C PRO A 96 -1.48 -18.23 9.67
N ASN A 97 -0.24 -18.38 10.16
CA ASN A 97 0.08 -19.30 11.25
C ASN A 97 0.72 -18.64 12.49
N SER A 98 0.54 -17.33 12.71
CA SER A 98 1.21 -16.60 13.80
C SER A 98 0.29 -16.12 14.92
N LEU A 99 -0.95 -16.58 15.00
CA LEU A 99 -1.80 -16.44 16.18
C LEU A 99 -2.55 -17.77 16.39
N GLN A 100 -1.94 -18.65 17.20
CA GLN A 100 -2.68 -19.65 17.97
C GLN A 100 -3.45 -18.95 19.10
#